data_AF-A0A8X6FH21-F1
#
_entry.id   AF-A0A8X6FH21-F1
#
_cell.length_a   1.000
_cell.length_b   1.000
_cell.length_c   1.000
_cell.angle_alpha   90.00
_cell.angle_beta   90.00
_cell.angle_gamma   90.00
#
_symmetry.space_group_name_H-M   'P 1'
#
loop_
_entity.id
_entity.type
_entity.pdbx_description
1 polymer ?
#
loop_
_entity_poly.entity_id
_entity_poly.type
_entity_poly.pdbx_seq_one_letter_code
_entity_poly.pdbx_strand_id
1 'polypeptide(L)'
;MGPLIRLDTTLTGDRYVSILSDHLHPFMPIVHSNGLGEFQQDNATPHTSRIVTEWLQEHSSEFRHFMWPPKSPDMNISEYIWDALKRAVQKRSPPPLTPTDL
;
A
#
# COMPACT_ATOMS: atom_id res chain seq x y z
N MET A 1 3.93 5.48 8.95
CA MET A 1 2.59 5.39 8.32
C MET A 1 2.62 6.23 7.06
N GLY A 2 2.42 5.62 5.89
CA GLY A 2 2.43 6.31 4.60
C GLY A 2 1.09 6.97 4.25
N PRO A 3 0.99 7.66 3.11
CA PRO A 3 -0.24 8.32 2.67
C PRO A 3 -1.35 7.31 2.34
N LEU A 4 -2.60 7.70 2.57
CA LEU A 4 -3.78 7.00 2.05
C LEU A 4 -4.13 7.59 0.69
N ILE A 5 -4.14 6.75 -0.35
CA ILE A 5 -4.39 7.18 -1.73
C ILE A 5 -5.73 6.59 -2.17
N ARG A 6 -6.64 7.48 -2.59
CA ARG A 6 -7.92 7.06 -3.15
C ARG A 6 -7.74 6.71 -4.62
N LEU A 7 -8.31 5.58 -5.03
CA LEU A 7 -8.35 5.14 -6.42
C LEU A 7 -9.80 5.20 -6.91
N ASP A 8 -10.02 5.90 -8.02
CA ASP A 8 -11.35 5.98 -8.64
C ASP A 8 -11.59 4.86 -9.67
N THR A 9 -10.57 4.02 -9.92
CA THR A 9 -10.63 2.88 -10.84
C THR A 9 -10.07 1.63 -10.21
N THR A 10 -10.38 0.46 -10.78
CA THR A 10 -9.74 -0.80 -10.42
C THR A 10 -8.22 -0.69 -10.56
N LEU A 11 -7.49 -1.24 -9.60
CA LEU A 11 -6.05 -1.24 -9.60
C LEU A 11 -5.50 -2.22 -10.65
N THR A 12 -4.62 -1.73 -11.52
CA THR A 12 -3.84 -2.52 -12.48
C THR A 12 -2.36 -2.50 -12.09
N GLY A 13 -1.55 -3.39 -12.68
CA GLY A 13 -0.10 -3.40 -12.46
C GLY A 13 0.56 -2.06 -12.80
N ASP A 14 0.25 -1.47 -13.95
CA ASP A 14 0.81 -0.18 -14.38
C ASP A 14 0.45 0.97 -13.42
N ARG A 15 -0.81 0.99 -12.96
CA ARG A 15 -1.25 1.98 -11.97
C ARG A 15 -0.59 1.77 -10.62
N TYR A 16 -0.38 0.52 -10.23
CA TYR A 16 0.33 0.23 -9.00
C TYR A 16 1.78 0.69 -9.06
N VAL A 17 2.50 0.44 -10.16
CA VAL A 17 3.85 1.00 -10.37
C VAL A 17 3.87 2.52 -10.28
N SER A 18 2.86 3.20 -10.86
CA SER A 18 2.75 4.66 -10.74
C SER A 18 2.64 5.08 -9.26
N ILE A 19 1.80 4.39 -8.48
CA ILE A 19 1.65 4.66 -7.04
C ILE A 19 2.96 4.42 -6.28
N LEU A 20 3.66 3.31 -6.56
CA LEU A 20 4.94 3.01 -5.93
C LEU A 20 5.99 4.07 -6.25
N SER A 21 6.09 4.51 -7.51
CA SER A 21 7.03 5.55 -7.93
C SER A 21 6.69 6.91 -7.32
N ASP A 22 5.42 7.31 -7.36
CA ASP A 22 4.99 8.66 -6.97
C ASP A 22 4.94 8.82 -5.44
N HIS A 23 4.73 7.72 -4.70
CA HIS A 23 4.47 7.79 -3.27
C HIS A 23 5.38 6.90 -2.42
N LEU A 24 5.70 5.67 -2.82
CA LEU A 24 6.52 4.79 -1.99
C LEU A 24 7.99 5.20 -2.05
N HIS A 25 8.55 5.29 -3.25
CA HIS A 25 9.96 5.61 -3.48
C HIS A 25 10.37 6.92 -2.76
N PRO A 26 9.72 8.07 -2.96
CA PRO A 26 10.10 9.30 -2.26
C PRO A 26 9.85 9.24 -0.74
N PHE A 27 8.93 8.39 -0.28
CA PHE A 27 8.62 8.24 1.15
C PHE A 27 9.67 7.40 1.90
N MET A 28 10.23 6.38 1.26
CA MET A 28 11.21 5.47 1.88
C MET A 28 12.39 6.18 2.55
N PRO A 29 13.14 7.10 1.92
CA PRO A 29 14.25 7.78 2.59
C PRO A 29 13.81 8.71 3.72
N ILE A 30 12.54 9.17 3.72
CA ILE A 30 11.98 10.04 4.78
C ILE A 30 11.77 9.23 6.06
N VAL A 31 11.24 8.01 5.96
CA VAL A 31 10.95 7.16 7.13
C VAL A 31 12.10 6.20 7.49
N HIS A 32 12.94 5.83 6.52
CA HIS A 32 14.02 4.87 6.67
C HIS A 32 15.34 5.44 6.14
N SER A 33 15.81 6.52 6.78
CA SER A 33 17.03 7.23 6.38
C SER A 33 18.32 6.40 6.49
N ASN A 34 18.27 5.20 7.09
CA ASN A 34 19.38 4.26 7.20
C ASN A 34 19.46 3.26 6.04
N GLY A 35 18.54 3.32 5.05
CA GLY A 35 18.49 2.40 3.92
C GLY A 35 18.05 0.98 4.28
N LEU A 36 17.48 0.78 5.48
CA LEU A 36 16.97 -0.52 5.94
C LEU A 36 15.44 -0.59 5.89
N GLY A 37 14.81 0.23 5.04
CA GLY A 37 13.36 0.21 4.87
C GLY A 37 12.90 -1.12 4.30
N GLU A 38 11.83 -1.67 4.88
CA GLU A 38 11.15 -2.85 4.33
C GLU A 38 9.76 -2.45 3.83
N PHE A 39 9.49 -2.76 2.57
CA PHE A 39 8.19 -2.61 1.95
C PHE A 39 7.42 -3.93 2.03
N GLN A 40 6.21 -3.89 2.56
CA GLN A 40 5.32 -5.03 2.66
C GLN A 40 4.06 -4.80 1.81
N GLN A 41 3.71 -5.79 1.01
CA GLN A 41 2.47 -5.85 0.23
C GLN A 41 1.88 -7.26 0.31
N ASP A 42 0.59 -7.41 -0.02
CA ASP A 42 -0.03 -8.73 -0.17
C ASP A 42 0.23 -9.32 -1.57
N ASN A 43 -0.24 -10.54 -1.80
CA ASN A 43 -0.09 -11.25 -3.07
C ASN A 43 -1.25 -11.00 -4.05
N ALA A 44 -1.92 -9.85 -4.00
CA ALA A 44 -2.96 -9.52 -4.96
C ALA A 44 -2.43 -9.53 -6.41
N THR A 45 -3.29 -9.86 -7.38
CA THR A 45 -2.89 -10.00 -8.79
C THR A 45 -2.17 -8.76 -9.36
N PRO A 46 -2.59 -7.51 -9.08
CA PRO A 46 -1.85 -6.34 -9.54
C PRO A 46 -0.43 -6.26 -8.94
N HIS A 47 -0.27 -6.59 -7.66
CA HIS A 47 0.99 -6.49 -6.92
C HIS A 47 2.02 -7.56 -7.32
N THR A 48 1.55 -8.67 -7.86
CA THR A 48 2.39 -9.79 -8.35
C THR A 48 2.56 -9.79 -9.87
N SER A 49 2.07 -8.75 -10.55
CA SER A 49 2.23 -8.61 -12.00
C SER A 49 3.71 -8.39 -12.37
N ARG A 50 4.07 -8.80 -13.60
CA ARG A 50 5.46 -8.73 -14.09
C ARG A 50 6.06 -7.33 -13.96
N ILE A 51 5.33 -6.29 -14.37
CA ILE A 51 5.80 -4.91 -14.32
C ILE A 51 6.07 -4.44 -12.89
N VAL A 52 5.28 -4.89 -11.91
CA VAL A 52 5.48 -4.56 -10.50
C VAL A 52 6.69 -5.30 -9.94
N THR A 53 6.86 -6.58 -10.28
CA THR A 53 8.02 -7.36 -9.84
C THR A 53 9.33 -6.83 -10.42
N GLU A 54 9.32 -6.39 -11.69
CA GLU A 54 10.47 -5.74 -12.34
C GLU A 54 10.80 -4.42 -11.63
N TRP A 55 9.82 -3.56 -11.37
CA TRP A 55 10.02 -2.29 -10.67
C TRP A 55 10.59 -2.48 -9.26
N LEU A 56 10.07 -3.45 -8.49
CA LEU A 56 10.57 -3.76 -7.14
C LEU A 56 12.02 -4.29 -7.19
N GLN A 57 12.38 -5.04 -8.23
CA GLN A 57 13.75 -5.51 -8.41
C GLN A 57 14.71 -4.37 -8.76
N GLU A 58 14.30 -3.44 -9.61
CA GLU A 58 15.08 -2.25 -9.98
C GLU A 58 15.41 -1.38 -8.75
N HIS A 59 14.51 -1.29 -7.78
CA HIS A 59 14.68 -0.48 -6.57
C HIS A 59 15.17 -1.28 -5.34
N SER A 60 15.62 -2.53 -5.54
CA SER A 60 16.03 -3.43 -4.44
C SER A 60 17.28 -2.98 -3.67
N SER A 61 18.06 -2.02 -4.21
CA SER A 61 19.19 -1.38 -3.51
C SER A 61 18.75 -0.27 -2.56
N GLU A 62 17.53 0.25 -2.70
CA GLU A 62 17.02 1.39 -1.94
C GLU A 62 16.18 0.94 -0.73
N PHE A 63 15.39 -0.12 -0.91
CA PHE A 63 14.60 -0.74 0.15
C PHE A 63 14.42 -2.24 -0.12
N ARG A 64 14.10 -2.99 0.93
CA ARG A 64 13.83 -4.43 0.83
C ARG A 64 12.35 -4.67 0.59
N HIS A 65 12.02 -5.54 -0.35
CA HIS A 65 10.66 -6.06 -0.48
C HIS A 65 10.49 -7.29 0.42
N PHE A 66 9.54 -7.22 1.36
CA PHE A 66 9.19 -8.33 2.23
C PHE A 66 8.33 -9.34 1.46
N MET A 67 8.86 -10.56 1.29
CA MET A 67 8.15 -11.64 0.61
C MET A 67 7.05 -12.22 1.51
N TRP A 68 5.79 -11.92 1.17
CA TRP A 68 4.64 -12.36 1.96
C TRP A 68 4.31 -13.85 1.71
N PRO A 69 4.18 -14.69 2.76
CA PRO A 69 3.71 -16.05 2.60
C PRO A 69 2.28 -16.10 2.02
N PRO A 70 1.99 -17.02 1.10
CA PRO A 70 0.64 -17.20 0.59
C PRO A 70 -0.36 -17.53 1.72
N LYS A 71 -1.58 -16.99 1.63
CA LYS A 71 -2.70 -17.28 2.54
C LYS A 71 -2.45 -16.91 4.02
N SER A 72 -1.72 -15.82 4.26
CA SER A 72 -1.52 -15.28 5.61
C SER A 72 -2.19 -13.91 5.79
N PRO A 73 -3.53 -13.84 5.80
CA PRO A 73 -4.23 -12.57 6.04
C PRO A 73 -4.01 -12.06 7.48
N ASP A 74 -3.80 -12.96 8.43
CA ASP A 74 -3.68 -12.68 9.87
C ASP A 74 -2.47 -11.81 10.24
N MET A 75 -1.47 -11.74 9.36
CA MET A 75 -0.25 -10.97 9.60
C MET A 75 -0.29 -9.57 8.96
N ASN A 76 -1.34 -9.24 8.19
CA ASN A 76 -1.39 -7.97 7.48
C ASN A 76 -1.89 -6.82 8.39
N ILE A 77 -0.96 -6.00 8.89
CA ILE A 77 -1.27 -4.82 9.71
C ILE A 77 -2.26 -3.87 8.99
N SER A 78 -2.30 -3.85 7.65
CA SER A 78 -3.24 -3.00 6.93
C SER A 78 -4.70 -3.39 7.19
N GLU A 79 -5.02 -4.69 7.36
CA GLU A 79 -6.39 -5.14 7.67
C GLU A 79 -6.87 -4.56 9.01
N TYR A 80 -5.98 -4.52 10.00
CA TYR A 80 -6.29 -3.93 11.30
C TYR A 80 -6.51 -2.41 11.20
N ILE A 81 -5.65 -1.71 10.44
CA ILE A 81 -5.81 -0.27 10.18
C ILE A 81 -7.12 0.01 9.44
N TRP A 82 -7.46 -0.82 8.44
CA TRP A 82 -8.71 -0.70 7.70
C TRP A 82 -9.93 -0.93 8.60
N ASP A 83 -9.89 -1.90 9.51
CA ASP A 83 -10.98 -2.11 10.48
C ASP A 83 -11.15 -0.91 11.42
N ALA A 84 -10.04 -0.40 11.97
CA ALA A 84 -10.06 0.79 12.81
C ALA A 84 -10.62 2.01 12.06
N LEU A 85 -10.19 2.21 10.80
CA LEU A 85 -10.68 3.30 9.95
C LEU A 85 -12.17 3.15 9.65
N LYS A 86 -12.65 1.95 9.27
CA LYS A 86 -14.07 1.66 9.05
C LYS A 86 -14.91 2.00 10.28
N ARG A 87 -14.47 1.58 11.47
CA ARG A 87 -15.16 1.91 12.74
C ARG A 87 -15.17 3.41 13.03
N ALA A 88 -14.08 4.11 12.76
CA ALA A 88 -13.99 5.55 12.94
C ALA A 88 -14.96 6.29 11.99
N VAL A 89 -15.00 5.89 10.73
CA VAL A 89 -15.91 6.42 9.72
C VAL A 89 -17.38 6.20 10.12
N GLN A 90 -17.74 5.01 10.59
CA GLN A 90 -19.11 4.69 11.04
C GLN A 90 -19.58 5.52 12.25
N LYS A 91 -18.64 6.03 13.06
CA LYS A 91 -18.94 6.87 14.23
C LYS A 91 -19.10 8.36 13.88
N ARG A 92 -18.84 8.80 12.64
CA ARG A 92 -19.04 10.19 12.23
C ARG A 92 -20.52 10.57 12.30
N SER A 93 -20.79 11.83 12.66
CA SER A 93 -22.14 12.41 12.70
C SER A 93 -22.14 13.76 11.97
N PRO A 94 -22.83 13.88 10.82
CA PRO A 94 -23.59 12.82 10.14
C PRO A 94 -22.65 11.73 9.57
N PRO A 95 -23.16 10.51 9.34
CA PRO A 95 -22.41 9.51 8.60
C PRO A 95 -22.15 10.00 7.16
N PRO A 96 -21.00 9.67 6.54
CA PRO A 96 -20.73 10.05 5.17
C PRO A 96 -21.76 9.44 4.23
N LEU A 97 -22.32 10.26 3.34
CA LEU A 97 -23.41 9.88 2.43
C LEU A 97 -22.90 9.40 1.08
N THR A 98 -21.69 9.82 0.71
CA THR A 98 -21.02 9.48 -0.54
C THR A 98 -19.55 9.11 -0.31
N PRO A 99 -18.91 8.37 -1.21
CA PRO A 99 -17.47 8.10 -1.13
C PRO A 99 -16.61 9.38 -1.15
N THR A 100 -17.12 10.50 -1.67
CA THR A 100 -16.50 11.83 -1.63
C THR A 100 -16.55 12.51 -0.27
N ASP A 101 -17.40 12.03 0.64
CA ASP A 101 -17.50 12.54 2.01
C ASP A 101 -16.56 11.82 2.99
N LEU A 102 -15.76 10.86 2.50
CA LEU A 102 -14.75 10.12 3.27
C LEU A 102 -13.49 10.97 3.49
#